data_AF-A0A7C8UTJ7-F1
#
_entry.id   AF-A0A7C8UTJ7-F1
#
_cell.length_a   1.000
_cell.length_b   1.000
_cell.length_c   1.000
_cell.angle_alpha   90.00
_cell.angle_beta   90.00
_cell.angle_gamma   90.00
#
_symmetry.space_group_name_H-M   'P 1'
#
loop_
_entity.id
_entity.type
_entity.pdbx_description
1 polymer ?
#
loop_
_entity_poly.entity_id
_entity_poly.type
_entity_poly.pdbx_seq_one_letter_code
_entity_poly.pdbx_strand_id
1 'polypeptide(L)'
;MVSEHFPDPQLPSEESTSSFWLKQPDEFLLGHRTTVELPTEADIIIIGSGIAGAQTARYLSEQDGGAWVKGRKIVMLEAREACWGATGRVSDDPFSPPRIAMPQY
;
A
#
# COMPACT_ATOMS: atom_id res chain seq x y z
N MET A 1 -26.73 -23.12 11.65
CA MET A 1 -25.53 -22.29 11.45
C MET A 1 -25.99 -21.00 10.81
N VAL A 2 -25.94 -19.88 11.55
CA VAL A 2 -26.34 -18.57 11.05
C VAL A 2 -25.18 -18.03 10.22
N SER A 3 -25.42 -17.72 8.95
CA SER A 3 -24.44 -17.04 8.10
C SER A 3 -24.27 -15.62 8.63
N GLU A 4 -23.11 -15.28 9.19
CA GLU A 4 -22.80 -13.88 9.50
C GLU A 4 -22.72 -13.10 8.19
N HIS A 5 -23.60 -12.11 8.04
CA HIS A 5 -23.54 -11.16 6.93
C HIS A 5 -22.51 -10.09 7.31
N PHE A 6 -21.27 -10.28 6.89
CA PHE A 6 -20.26 -9.25 7.02
C PHE A 6 -20.63 -8.10 6.06
N PRO A 7 -20.72 -6.85 6.57
CA PRO A 7 -20.98 -5.71 5.71
C PRO A 7 -19.88 -5.62 4.64
N ASP A 8 -20.28 -5.29 3.42
CA ASP A 8 -19.37 -5.12 2.29
C ASP A 8 -18.26 -4.11 2.68
N PRO A 9 -16.97 -4.48 2.62
CA PRO A 9 -15.90 -3.51 2.79
C PRO A 9 -16.01 -2.47 1.67
N GLN A 10 -16.61 -1.33 2.00
CA GLN A 10 -16.77 -0.21 1.08
C GLN A 10 -15.44 0.14 0.41
N LEU A 11 -15.53 0.69 -0.81
CA LEU A 11 -14.35 1.20 -1.51
C LEU A 11 -13.60 2.22 -0.65
N PRO A 12 -12.27 2.36 -0.83
CA PRO A 12 -11.51 3.39 -0.14
C PRO A 12 -12.15 4.77 -0.35
N SER A 13 -12.36 5.51 0.74
CA SER A 13 -12.83 6.90 0.67
C SER A 13 -11.96 7.74 -0.26
N GLU A 14 -12.57 8.58 -1.10
CA GLU A 14 -11.86 9.56 -1.91
C GLU A 14 -11.05 10.53 -1.02
N GLU A 15 -11.65 10.94 0.10
CA GLU A 15 -10.97 11.72 1.12
C GLU A 15 -10.22 10.81 2.09
N SER A 16 -8.89 10.96 2.12
CA SER A 16 -8.02 10.29 3.10
C SER A 16 -7.33 11.30 3.98
N THR A 17 -7.10 10.94 5.24
CA THR A 17 -6.16 11.67 6.10
C THR A 17 -4.74 11.61 5.52
N SER A 18 -3.99 12.70 5.68
CA SER A 18 -2.56 12.73 5.36
C SER A 18 -1.76 12.09 6.48
N SER A 19 -0.67 11.41 6.12
CA SER A 19 0.24 10.86 7.12
C SER A 19 1.38 11.83 7.43
N PHE A 20 1.85 11.84 8.68
CA PHE A 20 3.04 12.58 9.09
C PHE A 20 4.27 12.22 8.24
N TRP A 21 4.47 10.93 7.97
CA TRP A 21 5.64 10.42 7.24
C TRP A 21 5.60 10.73 5.74
N LEU A 22 4.44 11.12 5.20
CA LEU A 22 4.26 11.49 3.80
C LEU A 22 4.18 13.02 3.60
N LYS A 23 4.59 13.81 4.61
CA LYS A 23 4.65 15.28 4.50
C LYS A 23 5.69 15.76 3.48
N GLN A 24 6.73 14.96 3.27
CA GLN A 24 7.77 15.20 2.28
C GLN A 24 7.85 13.96 1.38
N PRO A 25 6.88 13.79 0.45
CA PRO A 25 6.88 12.66 -0.45
C PRO A 25 8.07 12.74 -1.39
N ASP A 26 8.56 11.59 -1.83
CA ASP A 26 9.57 11.51 -2.88
C ASP A 26 8.94 11.94 -4.22
N GLU A 27 9.60 12.89 -4.92
CA GLU A 27 9.08 13.47 -6.17
C GLU A 27 8.96 12.43 -7.30
N PHE A 28 9.81 11.40 -7.30
CA PHE A 28 9.75 10.34 -8.31
C PHE A 28 8.59 9.38 -8.06
N LEU A 29 8.25 9.13 -6.78
CA LEU A 29 7.16 8.23 -6.40
C LEU A 29 5.78 8.90 -6.39
N LEU A 30 5.72 10.22 -6.24
CA LEU A 30 4.46 10.97 -6.23
C LEU A 30 3.79 10.91 -7.61
N GLY A 31 2.57 10.38 -7.66
CA GLY A 31 1.83 10.15 -8.90
C GLY A 31 2.53 9.16 -9.85
N HIS A 32 3.45 8.33 -9.34
CA HIS A 32 4.29 7.49 -10.18
C HIS A 32 3.47 6.48 -10.97
N ARG A 33 3.65 6.51 -12.29
CA ARG A 33 3.06 5.56 -13.21
C ARG A 33 4.09 5.17 -14.25
N THR A 34 4.26 3.88 -14.44
CA THR A 34 5.13 3.34 -15.51
C THR A 34 4.44 3.32 -16.87
N THR A 35 3.12 3.50 -16.89
CA THR A 35 2.27 3.49 -18.09
C THR A 35 1.20 4.57 -17.99
N VAL A 36 0.84 5.18 -19.13
CA VAL A 36 -0.24 6.19 -19.19
C VAL A 36 -1.58 5.53 -18.88
N GLU A 37 -1.90 4.47 -19.62
CA GLU A 37 -3.10 3.66 -19.45
C GLU A 37 -2.78 2.34 -18.76
N LEU A 38 -3.75 1.82 -18.01
CA LEU A 38 -3.62 0.51 -17.38
C LEU A 38 -3.55 -0.59 -18.45
N PRO A 39 -2.66 -1.58 -18.29
CA PRO A 39 -2.68 -2.77 -19.14
C PRO A 39 -4.04 -3.48 -19.05
N THR A 40 -4.56 -3.92 -20.19
CA THR A 40 -5.83 -4.67 -20.28
C THR A 40 -5.71 -6.09 -19.73
N GLU A 41 -4.49 -6.60 -19.62
CA GLU A 41 -4.18 -7.94 -19.14
C GLU A 41 -2.92 -7.95 -18.27
N ALA A 42 -2.90 -8.83 -17.27
CA ALA A 42 -1.76 -9.13 -16.43
C ALA A 42 -1.84 -10.59 -15.97
N ASP A 43 -0.69 -11.23 -15.79
CA ASP A 43 -0.61 -12.56 -15.19
C ASP A 43 -0.78 -12.49 -13.66
N ILE A 44 -0.25 -11.42 -13.06
CA ILE A 44 -0.25 -11.19 -11.62
C ILE A 44 -0.57 -9.73 -11.35
N ILE A 45 -1.49 -9.49 -10.43
CA ILE A 45 -1.85 -8.15 -9.96
C ILE A 45 -1.58 -8.06 -8.46
N ILE A 46 -0.76 -7.09 -8.07
CA ILE A 46 -0.50 -6.73 -6.67
C ILE A 46 -1.39 -5.53 -6.34
N ILE A 47 -2.26 -5.67 -5.34
CA ILE A 47 -3.17 -4.61 -4.89
C ILE A 47 -2.57 -3.96 -3.64
N GLY A 48 -2.20 -2.68 -3.78
CA GLY A 48 -1.56 -1.88 -2.75
C GLY A 48 -0.03 -1.88 -2.87
N SER A 49 0.56 -0.70 -2.75
CA SER A 49 1.99 -0.42 -2.83
C SER A 49 2.66 -0.26 -1.47
N GLY A 50 1.97 -0.63 -0.40
CA GLY A 50 2.55 -0.69 0.95
C GLY A 50 3.67 -1.74 1.04
N ILE A 51 4.27 -1.87 2.23
CA ILE A 51 5.44 -2.72 2.46
C ILE A 51 5.27 -4.16 1.96
N ALA A 52 4.09 -4.77 2.15
CA ALA A 52 3.80 -6.12 1.69
C ALA A 52 3.76 -6.22 0.15
N GLY A 53 3.10 -5.27 -0.51
CA GLY A 53 3.01 -5.22 -1.97
C GLY A 53 4.38 -4.93 -2.61
N ALA A 54 5.12 -3.97 -2.06
CA ALA A 54 6.47 -3.64 -2.52
C ALA A 54 7.45 -4.80 -2.33
N GLN A 55 7.42 -5.49 -1.19
CA GLN A 55 8.25 -6.67 -0.96
C GLN A 55 7.87 -7.83 -1.87
N THR A 56 6.58 -8.01 -2.15
CA THR A 56 6.10 -9.02 -3.11
C THR A 56 6.58 -8.70 -4.52
N ALA A 57 6.42 -7.46 -4.99
CA ALA A 57 6.91 -7.00 -6.29
C ALA A 57 8.42 -7.22 -6.43
N ARG A 58 9.17 -6.86 -5.38
CA ARG A 58 10.62 -7.10 -5.31
C ARG A 58 10.95 -8.59 -5.43
N TYR A 59 10.36 -9.43 -4.57
CA TYR A 59 10.61 -10.88 -4.57
C TYR A 59 10.32 -11.52 -5.93
N LEU A 60 9.22 -11.11 -6.58
CA LEU A 60 8.85 -11.59 -7.91
C LEU A 60 9.80 -11.10 -9.02
N SER A 61 10.46 -9.96 -8.83
CA SER A 61 11.45 -9.43 -9.78
C SER A 61 12.84 -10.08 -9.66
N GLU A 62 13.15 -10.69 -8.52
CA GLU A 62 14.45 -11.31 -8.24
C GLU A 62 14.59 -12.69 -8.91
N GLN A 63 15.79 -13.03 -9.41
CA GLN A 63 16.00 -14.23 -10.24
C GLN A 63 15.76 -15.55 -9.49
N ASP A 64 16.04 -15.60 -8.19
CA ASP A 64 15.94 -16.83 -7.40
C ASP A 64 14.56 -16.99 -6.74
N GLY A 65 13.93 -15.89 -6.32
CA GLY A 65 12.59 -15.89 -5.70
C GLY A 65 11.44 -15.90 -6.71
N GLY A 66 11.66 -15.33 -7.90
CA GLY A 66 10.67 -15.16 -8.95
C GLY A 66 10.85 -16.08 -10.17
N ALA A 67 11.67 -17.13 -10.09
CA ALA A 67 11.95 -17.99 -11.25
C ALA A 67 10.67 -18.52 -11.93
N TRP A 68 9.62 -18.82 -11.14
CA TRP A 68 8.32 -19.29 -11.64
C TRP A 68 7.48 -18.19 -12.33
N VAL A 69 7.77 -16.92 -12.09
CA VAL A 69 7.14 -15.77 -12.76
C VAL A 69 7.97 -15.19 -13.91
N LYS A 70 9.08 -15.83 -14.27
CA LYS A 70 9.91 -15.37 -15.38
C LYS A 70 9.09 -15.25 -16.67
N GLY A 71 9.08 -14.04 -17.24
CA GLY A 71 8.32 -13.73 -18.46
C GLY A 71 6.84 -13.41 -18.24
N ARG A 72 6.35 -13.40 -17.00
CA ARG A 72 4.98 -13.00 -16.65
C ARG A 72 4.82 -11.48 -16.58
N LYS A 73 3.64 -10.98 -16.94
CA LYS A 73 3.25 -9.57 -16.80
C LYS A 73 2.74 -9.31 -15.38
N ILE A 74 3.51 -8.54 -14.62
CA ILE A 74 3.16 -8.18 -13.24
C ILE A 74 2.76 -6.71 -13.20
N VAL A 75 1.60 -6.42 -12.60
CA VAL A 75 1.10 -5.06 -12.40
C VAL A 75 0.89 -4.82 -10.90
N MET A 76 1.36 -3.68 -10.40
CA MET A 76 1.04 -3.21 -9.04
C MET A 76 0.14 -1.99 -9.14
N LEU A 77 -0.96 -2.00 -8.42
CA LEU A 77 -1.96 -0.93 -8.39
C LEU A 77 -2.04 -0.34 -7.00
N GLU A 78 -2.19 0.97 -6.92
CA GLU A 78 -2.40 1.69 -5.67
C GLU A 78 -3.62 2.61 -5.84
N ALA A 79 -4.46 2.70 -4.81
CA ALA A 79 -5.67 3.50 -4.87
C ALA A 79 -5.38 5.01 -4.80
N ARG A 80 -4.20 5.37 -4.29
CA ARG A 80 -3.74 6.74 -4.03
C ARG A 80 -2.26 6.86 -4.41
N GLU A 81 -1.40 7.16 -3.44
CA GLU A 81 0.05 7.33 -3.62
C GLU A 81 0.84 6.16 -3.03
N ALA A 82 2.11 6.04 -3.44
CA ALA A 82 3.03 5.04 -2.91
C ALA A 82 3.02 5.03 -1.37
N CYS A 83 2.85 3.85 -0.77
CA CYS A 83 2.82 3.65 0.68
C CYS A 83 1.72 4.43 1.44
N TRP A 84 0.69 4.96 0.77
CA TRP A 84 -0.33 5.82 1.40
C TRP A 84 -1.24 5.12 2.42
N GLY A 85 -1.23 3.79 2.51
CA GLY A 85 -2.01 3.01 3.48
C GLY A 85 -1.40 2.94 4.87
N ALA A 86 -1.44 1.76 5.49
CA ALA A 86 -0.88 1.51 6.82
C ALA A 86 0.64 1.79 6.88
N THR A 87 1.37 1.47 5.81
CA THR A 87 2.84 1.66 5.72
C THR A 87 3.26 3.10 5.95
N GLY A 88 2.57 4.06 5.32
CA GLY A 88 2.85 5.47 5.52
C GLY A 88 2.51 5.96 6.92
N ARG A 89 1.83 5.18 7.77
CA ARG A 89 1.37 5.56 9.12
C ARG A 89 2.09 4.84 10.26
N VAL A 90 3.07 3.99 9.97
CA VAL A 90 3.83 3.30 11.02
C VAL A 90 4.57 4.35 11.83
N SER A 91 4.08 4.62 13.04
CA SER A 91 4.66 5.59 13.96
C SER A 91 5.72 4.91 14.82
N ASP A 92 6.98 5.04 14.44
CA ASP A 92 8.05 5.10 15.44
C ASP A 92 8.55 6.54 15.44
N ASP A 93 7.83 7.41 16.15
CA ASP A 93 8.43 8.67 16.58
C ASP A 93 9.22 8.37 17.86
N PRO A 94 10.57 8.31 17.83
CA PRO A 94 11.35 8.13 19.05
C PRO A 94 11.21 9.31 20.03
N PHE A 95 10.58 10.42 19.61
CA PHE A 95 10.32 11.61 20.41
C PHE A 95 8.84 11.81 20.77
N SER A 96 7.93 10.92 20.38
CA SER A 96 6.54 11.00 20.84
C SER A 96 6.51 10.50 22.28
N PRO A 97 6.16 11.34 23.27
CA PRO A 97 5.94 10.83 24.61
C PRO A 97 4.84 9.76 24.57
N PRO A 98 4.89 8.73 25.45
CA PRO A 98 3.83 7.75 25.53
C PRO A 98 2.51 8.48 25.74
N ARG A 99 1.49 8.16 24.93
CA ARG A 99 0.12 8.64 25.15
C ARG A 99 -0.40 7.98 26.43
N ILE A 100 0.02 8.48 27.58
CA ILE A 100 -0.73 8.31 28.82
C ILE A 100 -2.02 9.07 28.57
N ALA A 101 -3.12 8.33 28.42
CA ALA A 101 -4.45 8.89 28.43
C ALA A 101 -4.58 9.70 29.73
N MET A 102 -4.58 11.02 29.62
CA MET A 102 -4.92 11.87 30.74
C MET A 102 -6.39 11.56 31.08
N PRO A 103 -6.71 11.08 32.29
CA PRO A 103 -8.10 10.99 32.69
C PRO A 103 -8.63 12.42 32.73
N GLN A 104 -9.76 12.64 32.07
CA GLN A 104 -10.43 13.93 32.11
C GLN A 104 -10.88 14.18 33.56
N TYR A 105 -10.26 15.17 34.21
CA TYR A 105 -10.84 15.88 35.34
C TYR A 105 -10.39 17.34 35.30
#